data_AF-A0A497SFU1-F1
#
_entry.id   AF-A0A497SFU1-F1
#
_cell.length_a   1.000
_cell.length_b   1.000
_cell.length_c   1.000
_cell.angle_alpha   90.00
_cell.angle_beta   90.00
_cell.angle_gamma   90.00
#
_symmetry.space_group_name_H-M   'P 1'
#
loop_
_entity.id
_entity.type
_entity.pdbx_description
1 polymer ?
#
loop_
_entity_poly.entity_id
_entity_poly.type
_entity_poly.pdbx_seq_one_letter_code
_entity_poly.pdbx_strand_id
1 'polypeptide(L)' 'TKEVGFISILKTKRIADGVVRIEFCSGEIALNYLRKSEEILKETCKLLDCKEADVVEAVEKLFKSWKQKRKELKRLAKK' A
#
# COMPACT_ATOMS: atom_id res chain seq x y z
N THR A 1 -25.57 -14.12 -14.63
CA THR A 1 -24.28 -13.41 -14.86
C THR A 1 -24.19 -12.04 -14.21
N LYS A 2 -25.27 -11.23 -14.16
CA LYS A 2 -25.27 -9.95 -13.40
C LYS A 2 -25.20 -10.09 -11.87
N GLU A 3 -25.49 -11.27 -11.34
CA GLU A 3 -25.53 -11.55 -9.90
C GLU A 3 -24.15 -11.63 -9.24
N VAL A 4 -23.08 -11.83 -10.04
CA VAL A 4 -21.70 -11.97 -9.53
C VAL A 4 -21.10 -10.61 -9.12
N GLY A 5 -21.69 -9.50 -9.58
CA GLY A 5 -21.20 -8.16 -9.30
C GLY A 5 -19.84 -7.86 -9.95
N PHE A 6 -19.12 -6.87 -9.42
CA PHE A 6 -17.79 -6.52 -9.93
C PHE A 6 -16.73 -7.55 -9.50
N ILE A 7 -15.69 -7.69 -10.32
CA ILE A 7 -14.58 -8.60 -10.07
C ILE A 7 -13.33 -7.77 -9.80
N SER A 8 -12.66 -8.04 -8.68
CA SER A 8 -11.39 -7.42 -8.33
C SER A 8 -10.29 -8.48 -8.38
N ILE A 9 -9.30 -8.26 -9.25
CA ILE A 9 -8.09 -9.07 -9.30
C ILE A 9 -7.21 -8.66 -8.12
N LEU A 10 -6.93 -9.59 -7.22
CA LEU A 10 -6.11 -9.36 -6.04
C LEU A 10 -4.63 -9.52 -6.36
N LYS A 11 -4.30 -10.55 -7.15
CA LYS A 11 -2.91 -10.92 -7.41
C LYS A 11 -2.78 -11.72 -8.69
N THR A 12 -1.67 -11.50 -9.37
CA THR A 12 -1.23 -12.33 -10.49
C THR A 12 0.12 -12.94 -10.15
N LYS A 13 0.25 -14.28 -10.25
CA LYS A 13 1.50 -15.00 -10.01
C LYS A 13 1.84 -15.87 -11.22
N ARG A 14 3.04 -15.68 -11.78
CA ARG A 14 3.59 -16.57 -12.80
C ARG A 14 4.02 -17.89 -12.12
N ILE A 15 3.51 -19.01 -12.62
CA ILE A 15 3.82 -20.34 -12.07
C ILE A 15 4.84 -21.07 -12.94
N ALA A 16 4.69 -20.96 -14.27
CA ALA A 16 5.58 -21.55 -15.26
C ALA A 16 5.56 -20.70 -16.54
N ASP A 17 6.38 -21.07 -17.53
CA ASP A 17 6.31 -20.47 -18.85
C ASP A 17 4.94 -20.74 -19.48
N GLY A 18 4.23 -19.67 -19.82
CA GLY A 18 2.87 -19.73 -20.36
C GLY A 18 1.75 -19.87 -19.32
N VAL A 19 2.04 -20.00 -18.01
CA VAL A 19 1.02 -20.21 -16.96
C VAL A 19 1.04 -19.10 -15.92
N VAL A 20 -0.10 -18.42 -15.79
CA VAL A 20 -0.34 -17.37 -14.77
C VAL A 20 -1.55 -17.76 -13.93
N ARG A 21 -1.38 -17.71 -12.61
CA ARG A 21 -2.48 -17.80 -11.65
C ARG A 21 -2.99 -16.41 -11.34
N ILE A 22 -4.29 -16.21 -11.49
CA ILE A 22 -4.99 -14.99 -11.12
C ILE A 22 -5.85 -15.30 -9.90
N GLU A 23 -5.56 -14.63 -8.80
CA GLU A 23 -6.40 -14.65 -7.59
C GLU A 23 -7.35 -13.46 -7.68
N PHE A 24 -8.66 -13.71 -7.65
CA PHE A 24 -9.69 -12.68 -7.76
C PHE A 24 -10.81 -12.89 -6.75
N CYS A 25 -11.50 -11.81 -6.42
CA CYS A 25 -12.73 -11.82 -5.64
C CYS A 25 -13.86 -11.16 -6.42
N SER A 26 -15.10 -11.44 -6.03
CA SER A 26 -16.28 -10.81 -6.64
C SER A 26 -17.33 -10.45 -5.60
N GLY A 27 -18.28 -9.61 -6.01
CA GLY A 27 -19.42 -9.22 -5.20
C GLY A 27 -19.02 -8.56 -3.87
N GLU A 28 -19.68 -8.97 -2.79
CA GLU A 28 -19.50 -8.38 -1.47
C GLU A 28 -18.07 -8.56 -0.91
N ILE A 29 -17.42 -9.70 -1.21
CA ILE A 29 -16.05 -9.96 -0.79
C ILE A 29 -15.09 -8.96 -1.45
N ALA A 30 -15.29 -8.67 -2.73
CA ALA A 30 -14.49 -7.68 -3.44
C ALA A 30 -14.70 -6.27 -2.87
N LEU A 31 -15.94 -5.92 -2.48
CA LEU A 31 -16.25 -4.65 -1.84
C LEU A 31 -15.61 -4.51 -0.47
N ASN A 32 -15.67 -5.54 0.36
CA ASN A 32 -15.05 -5.53 1.67
C ASN A 32 -13.52 -5.42 1.56
N TYR A 33 -12.92 -6.10 0.58
CA TYR A 33 -11.49 -5.98 0.30
C TYR A 33 -11.09 -4.54 -0.08
N LEU A 34 -11.87 -3.89 -0.96
CA LEU A 34 -11.61 -2.51 -1.37
C LEU A 34 -11.75 -1.54 -0.18
N ARG A 35 -12.82 -1.68 0.61
CA ARG A 35 -13.07 -0.87 1.81
C ARG A 35 -11.93 -0.98 2.83
N LYS A 36 -11.45 -2.21 3.08
CA LYS A 36 -10.32 -2.43 3.98
C LYS A 36 -9.03 -1.77 3.47
N SER A 37 -8.80 -1.83 2.16
CA SER A 37 -7.64 -1.15 1.54
C SER A 37 -7.75 0.37 1.66
N GLU A 38 -8.94 0.91 1.48
CA GLU A 38 -9.24 2.34 1.64
C GLU A 38 -9.10 2.81 3.10
N GLU A 39 -9.53 2.00 4.07
CA GLU A 39 -9.36 2.27 5.50
C GLU A 39 -7.88 2.38 5.87
N ILE A 40 -7.06 1.42 5.44
CA ILE A 40 -5.60 1.44 5.64
C ILE A 40 -4.98 2.70 5.03
N LEU A 41 -5.40 3.07 3.81
CA LEU A 41 -4.92 4.28 3.15
C LEU A 41 -5.29 5.54 3.95
N LYS A 42 -6.54 5.65 4.40
CA LYS A 42 -7.02 6.78 5.21
C LYS A 42 -6.32 6.88 6.55
N GLU A 43 -6.09 5.76 7.24
CA GLU A 43 -5.29 5.74 8.46
C GLU A 43 -3.85 6.20 8.21
N THR A 44 -3.24 5.73 7.12
CA THR A 44 -1.89 6.16 6.73
C THR A 44 -1.83 7.66 6.45
N CYS A 45 -2.82 8.21 5.74
CA CYS A 45 -2.95 9.64 5.48
C CYS A 45 -3.04 10.45 6.77
N LYS A 46 -3.87 9.99 7.72
CA LYS A 46 -4.03 10.64 9.03
C LYS A 46 -2.73 10.64 9.84
N LEU A 47 -1.97 9.54 9.81
CA LEU A 47 -0.68 9.45 10.51
C LEU A 47 0.39 10.37 9.91
N LEU A 48 0.33 10.59 8.60
CA LEU A 48 1.28 11.43 7.87
C LEU A 48 0.82 12.89 7.71
N ASP A 49 -0.41 13.21 8.15
CA ASP A 49 -1.10 14.49 7.96
C ASP A 49 -1.04 14.97 6.49
N CYS A 50 -1.42 14.08 5.57
CA CYS A 50 -1.39 14.36 4.13
C CYS A 50 -2.65 13.88 3.42
N LYS A 51 -2.81 14.30 2.16
CA LYS A 51 -3.89 13.83 1.29
C LYS A 51 -3.50 12.48 0.67
N GLU A 52 -4.50 11.68 0.31
CA GLU A 52 -4.32 10.36 -0.33
C GLU A 52 -3.40 10.41 -1.56
N ALA A 53 -3.52 11.45 -2.38
CA ALA A 53 -2.68 11.65 -3.57
C ALA A 53 -1.20 11.89 -3.23
N ASP A 54 -0.91 12.44 -2.05
CA ASP A 54 0.42 12.89 -1.64
C ASP A 54 1.11 11.89 -0.68
N VAL A 55 0.43 10.79 -0.32
CA VAL A 55 0.92 9.79 0.65
C VAL A 55 2.30 9.27 0.29
N VAL A 56 2.51 8.93 -0.99
CA VAL A 56 3.79 8.38 -1.46
C VAL A 56 4.92 9.38 -1.25
N GLU A 57 4.71 10.64 -1.65
CA GLU A 57 5.71 11.71 -1.49
C GLU A 57 5.99 12.01 -0.01
N ALA A 58 4.94 12.03 0.82
CA ALA A 58 5.06 12.23 2.26
C ALA A 58 5.90 11.12 2.92
N VAL A 59 5.67 9.85 2.54
CA VAL A 59 6.46 8.70 3.03
C VAL A 59 7.93 8.82 2.60
N GLU A 60 8.21 9.20 1.35
CA GLU A 60 9.58 9.38 0.87
C GLU A 60 10.34 10.47 1.65
N LYS A 61 9.70 11.63 1.85
CA LYS A 61 10.25 12.73 2.65
C LYS A 61 10.51 12.31 4.09
N LEU A 62 9.55 11.62 4.72
CA LEU A 62 9.70 11.09 6.07
C LEU A 62 10.89 10.13 6.16
N PHE A 63 11.01 9.19 5.23
CA PHE A 63 12.09 8.19 5.26
C PHE A 63 13.46 8.83 5.02
N LYS A 64 13.54 9.82 4.13
CA LYS A 64 14.78 10.57 3.84
C LYS A 64 15.23 11.37 5.07
N SER A 65 14.33 12.14 5.68
CA SER A 65 14.63 12.93 6.87
C SER A 65 15.02 12.05 8.07
N TRP A 66 14.32 10.93 8.26
CA TRP A 66 14.66 9.96 9.30
C TRP A 66 16.08 9.37 9.11
N LYS A 67 16.45 9.00 7.88
CA LYS A 67 17.81 8.53 7.57
C LYS A 67 18.88 9.59 7.85
N GLN A 68 18.61 10.85 7.49
CA GLN A 68 19.53 11.96 7.76
C GLN A 68 19.74 12.14 9.26
N LYS A 69 18.66 12.27 10.04
CA LYS A 69 18.72 12.38 11.51
C LYS A 69 19.45 11.20 12.15
N ARG A 70 19.21 9.97 11.68
CA ARG A 70 19.90 8.77 12.17
C ARG A 70 21.41 8.82 11.88
N LYS A 71 21.82 9.36 10.74
CA LYS A 71 23.24 9.53 10.40
C LYS A 71 23.90 10.60 11.26
N GLU A 72 23.20 11.70 11.52
CA GLU A 72 23.67 12.76 12.42
C GLU A 72 23.85 12.26 13.85
N LEU A 73 22.87 11.53 14.41
CA LEU A 73 22.96 10.91 15.73
C LEU A 73 24.17 9.99 15.85
N LYS A 74 24.43 9.16 14.83
CA LYS A 74 25.63 8.29 14.81
C LYS A 74 26.94 9.09 14.77
N ARG A 75 26.96 10.26 14.12
CA ARG A 75 28.14 11.13 14.06
C ARG A 75 28.38 11.83 15.38
N LEU A 76 27.31 12.30 16.04
CA LEU A 76 27.36 12.90 17.37
C LEU A 76 27.81 11.89 18.43
N ALA A 77 27.30 10.66 18.39
CA ALA A 77 27.68 9.60 19.32
C ALA A 77 29.11 9.05 19.14
N LYS A 78 29.77 9.36 18.02
CA LYS A 78 31.18 9.01 17.77
C LYS A 78 32.16 10.11 18.19
N LYS A 79 31.64 11.27 18.59
CA LYS A 79 32.41 12.43 19.06
C LYS A 79 32.39 12.43 20.58
#